data_AF-A0A2E5PJ36-F1
#
_entry.id   AF-A0A2E5PJ36-F1
#
_cell.length_a   1.000
_cell.length_b   1.000
_cell.length_c   1.000
_cell.angle_alpha   90.00
_cell.angle_beta   90.00
_cell.angle_gamma   90.00
#
_symmetry.space_group_name_H-M   'P 1'
#
loop_
_entity.id
_entity.type
_entity.pdbx_description
1 polymer ?
#
loop_
_entity_poly.entity_id
_entity_poly.type
_entity_poly.pdbx_seq_one_letter_code
_entity_poly.pdbx_strand_id
1 'polypeptide(L)'
;MVYDRLDDGSVDGHAELKTIEDKIYSPGEMAMVMPPAEIHSFEALEPETFICTIVGGNYSPIRHYYNAEKSTYVVAQAGKQPKAA
;
A
#
# COMPACT_ATOMS: atom_id res chain seq x y z
N MET A 1 -2.38 -7.84 -1.50
CA MET A 1 -1.46 -8.15 -0.39
C MET A 1 -1.54 -7.05 0.67
N VAL A 2 -1.44 -7.43 1.95
CA VAL A 2 -1.35 -6.51 3.10
C VAL A 2 -0.07 -6.79 3.85
N TYR A 3 0.60 -5.74 4.32
CA TYR A 3 1.91 -5.80 4.93
C TYR A 3 1.93 -5.11 6.30
N ASP A 4 2.71 -5.67 7.22
CA ASP A 4 3.19 -4.98 8.41
C ASP A 4 4.59 -4.44 8.15
N ARG A 5 4.89 -3.26 8.72
CA ARG A 5 6.24 -2.71 8.78
C ARG A 5 6.96 -3.27 10.01
N LEU A 6 8.18 -3.78 9.81
CA LEU A 6 9.00 -4.39 10.85
C LEU A 6 10.08 -3.44 11.41
N ASP A 7 10.55 -2.50 10.60
CA ASP A 7 11.55 -1.52 11.02
C ASP A 7 10.93 -0.36 11.83
N ASP A 8 11.78 0.35 12.56
CA ASP A 8 11.40 1.48 13.42
C ASP A 8 11.35 2.83 12.68
N GLY A 9 11.61 2.83 11.38
CA GLY A 9 11.67 4.04 10.55
C GLY A 9 12.88 4.93 10.80
N SER A 10 13.93 4.44 11.48
CA SER A 10 15.14 5.23 11.78
C SER A 10 16.01 5.52 10.55
N VAL A 11 15.88 4.74 9.47
CA VAL A 11 16.65 4.90 8.23
C VAL A 11 15.75 5.44 7.13
N ASP A 12 16.07 6.64 6.64
CA ASP A 12 15.32 7.28 5.56
C ASP A 12 15.35 6.44 4.27
N GLY A 13 14.19 6.34 3.61
CA GLY A 13 14.00 5.52 2.42
C GLY A 13 14.04 4.00 2.63
N HIS A 14 14.28 3.49 3.84
CA HIS A 14 14.27 2.06 4.15
C HIS A 14 12.94 1.64 4.79
N ALA A 15 12.41 0.48 4.40
CA ALA A 15 11.25 -0.12 5.03
C ALA A 15 11.30 -1.66 4.90
N GLU A 16 11.34 -2.38 6.01
CA GLU A 16 11.21 -3.84 6.02
C GLU A 16 9.74 -4.21 6.17
N LEU A 17 9.22 -4.96 5.19
CA LEU A 17 7.81 -5.33 5.13
C LEU A 17 7.64 -6.84 5.27
N LYS A 18 6.68 -7.25 6.10
CA LYS A 18 6.21 -8.63 6.21
C LYS A 18 4.80 -8.74 5.67
N THR A 19 4.59 -9.62 4.68
CA THR A 19 3.25 -9.95 4.21
C THR A 19 2.47 -10.63 5.35
N ILE A 20 1.33 -10.05 5.71
CA ILE A 20 0.40 -10.61 6.69
C ILE A 20 -0.86 -11.17 6.04
N GLU A 21 -1.19 -10.70 4.83
CA GLU A 21 -2.26 -11.27 4.03
C GLU A 21 -1.86 -11.29 2.55
N ASP A 22 -1.98 -12.46 1.95
CA ASP A 22 -1.91 -12.67 0.51
C ASP A 22 -3.18 -13.38 0.05
N LYS A 23 -4.10 -12.59 -0.51
CA LYS A 23 -5.44 -13.04 -0.88
C LYS A 23 -5.82 -12.48 -2.25
N ILE A 24 -6.42 -13.35 -3.08
CA ILE A 24 -7.14 -12.97 -4.29
C ILE A 24 -8.58 -12.64 -3.90
N TYR A 25 -9.05 -11.46 -4.32
CA TYR A 25 -10.40 -10.97 -4.05
C TYR A 25 -11.32 -11.24 -5.24
N SER A 26 -12.52 -11.76 -4.95
CA SER A 26 -13.59 -11.95 -5.93
C SER A 26 -14.55 -10.75 -5.95
N PRO A 27 -15.31 -10.54 -7.05
CA PRO A 27 -16.34 -9.51 -7.10
C PRO A 27 -17.33 -9.60 -5.92
N GLY A 28 -17.55 -8.48 -5.24
CA GLY A 28 -18.44 -8.40 -4.08
C GLY A 28 -17.77 -8.66 -2.73
N GLU A 29 -16.53 -9.15 -2.71
CA GLU A 29 -15.75 -9.22 -1.47
C GLU A 29 -15.25 -7.84 -1.06
N MET A 30 -15.06 -7.65 0.26
CA MET A 30 -14.57 -6.41 0.84
C MET A 30 -13.22 -6.66 1.51
N ALA A 31 -12.28 -5.75 1.27
CA ALA A 31 -11.04 -5.61 2.02
C ALA A 31 -11.18 -4.41 2.98
N MET A 32 -10.80 -4.59 4.24
CA MET A 32 -10.78 -3.51 5.22
C MET A 32 -9.33 -3.10 5.49
N VAL A 33 -8.98 -1.87 5.12
CA VAL A 33 -7.68 -1.28 5.46
C VAL A 33 -7.88 -0.38 6.69
N MET A 34 -7.40 -0.83 7.84
CA MET A 34 -7.57 -0.14 9.11
C MET A 34 -6.33 -0.27 10.00
N PRO A 35 -6.03 0.72 10.85
CA PRO A 35 -4.90 0.63 11.78
C PRO A 35 -4.93 -0.66 12.62
N PRO A 36 -3.76 -1.29 12.85
CA PRO A 36 -2.42 -0.85 12.46
C PRO A 36 -1.99 -1.25 11.03
N ALA A 37 -2.77 -2.09 10.32
CA ALA A 37 -2.41 -2.62 9.01
C ALA A 37 -2.87 -1.67 7.88
N GLU A 38 -2.04 -0.68 7.56
CA GLU A 38 -2.34 0.35 6.55
C GLU A 38 -1.58 0.16 5.22
N ILE A 39 -0.54 -0.69 5.18
CA ILE A 39 0.29 -0.91 3.99
C ILE A 39 -0.32 -2.03 3.14
N HIS A 40 -0.73 -1.71 1.92
CA HIS A 40 -1.40 -2.66 1.04
C HIS A 40 -1.05 -2.42 -0.43
N SER A 41 -1.18 -3.47 -1.21
CA SER A 41 -1.09 -3.43 -2.67
C SER A 41 -2.25 -4.21 -3.29
N PHE A 42 -2.86 -3.64 -4.31
CA PHE A 42 -3.88 -4.27 -5.14
C PHE A 42 -3.37 -4.35 -6.57
N GLU A 43 -3.43 -5.55 -7.14
CA GLU A 43 -3.08 -5.82 -8.53
C GLU A 43 -4.30 -6.43 -9.23
N ALA A 44 -4.68 -5.86 -10.37
CA ALA A 44 -5.71 -6.43 -11.21
C ALA A 44 -5.12 -7.62 -11.98
N LEU A 45 -5.65 -8.82 -11.76
CA LEU A 45 -5.23 -10.03 -12.47
C LEU A 45 -5.94 -10.21 -13.82
N GLU A 46 -7.08 -9.53 -14.00
CA GLU A 46 -7.91 -9.59 -15.19
C GLU A 46 -8.24 -8.18 -15.69
N PRO A 47 -8.39 -7.97 -17.02
CA PRO A 47 -8.94 -6.74 -17.57
C PRO A 47 -10.30 -6.39 -16.96
N GLU A 48 -10.67 -5.11 -17.00
CA GLU A 48 -11.98 -4.64 -16.51
C GLU A 48 -12.22 -4.93 -15.01
N THR A 49 -11.16 -5.12 -14.23
CA THR A 49 -11.23 -5.16 -12.77
C THR A 49 -11.30 -3.73 -12.22
N PHE A 50 -12.34 -3.44 -11.43
CA PHE A 50 -12.53 -2.14 -10.78
C PHE A 50 -12.56 -2.30 -9.26
N ILE A 51 -11.99 -1.32 -8.55
CA ILE A 51 -12.07 -1.21 -7.10
C ILE A 51 -12.85 0.06 -6.73
N CYS A 52 -13.82 -0.09 -5.82
CA CYS A 52 -14.50 1.03 -5.18
C CYS A 52 -13.90 1.21 -3.78
N THR A 53 -13.29 2.37 -3.52
CA THR A 53 -12.74 2.69 -2.20
C THR A 53 -13.67 3.66 -1.48
N ILE A 54 -14.10 3.29 -0.27
CA ILE A 54 -14.89 4.14 0.62
C ILE A 54 -13.98 4.60 1.75
N VAL A 55 -13.88 5.92 1.97
CA VAL A 55 -13.04 6.49 3.03
C VAL A 55 -13.88 7.28 4.03
N GLY A 56 -13.59 7.08 5.32
CA GLY A 56 -14.27 7.79 6.41
C GLY A 56 -13.76 9.22 6.66
N GLY A 57 -12.69 9.64 5.98
CA GLY A 57 -12.06 10.94 6.17
C GLY A 57 -11.14 11.33 5.01
N ASN A 58 -10.47 12.47 5.15
CA ASN A 58 -9.57 12.98 4.12
C ASN A 58 -8.23 12.25 4.15
N TYR A 59 -7.75 11.82 2.99
CA TYR A 59 -6.37 11.39 2.87
C TYR A 59 -5.41 12.57 2.96
N SER A 60 -4.24 12.33 3.56
CA SER A 60 -3.07 13.21 3.37
C SER A 60 -2.79 13.39 1.87
N PRO A 61 -2.29 14.54 1.40
CA PRO A 61 -1.77 14.64 0.04
C PRO A 61 -0.43 13.90 -0.13
N ILE A 62 0.18 13.39 0.94
CA ILE A 62 1.44 12.65 0.93
C ILE A 62 1.15 11.14 0.85
N ARG A 63 1.90 10.43 0.00
CA ARG A 63 1.84 8.98 -0.20
C ARG A 63 3.23 8.38 -0.01
N HIS A 64 3.26 7.23 0.67
CA HIS A 64 4.44 6.38 0.78
C HIS A 64 4.26 5.22 -0.19
N TYR A 65 5.18 5.08 -1.13
CA TYR A 65 5.20 3.98 -2.09
C TYR A 65 6.32 3.03 -1.69
N TYR A 66 5.96 1.81 -1.31
CA TYR A 66 6.90 0.82 -0.79
C TYR A 66 7.33 -0.17 -1.88
N ASN A 67 8.57 -0.63 -1.78
CA ASN A 67 9.09 -1.76 -2.55
C ASN A 67 9.55 -2.84 -1.56
N ALA A 68 8.73 -3.87 -1.38
CA ALA A 68 8.99 -4.95 -0.44
C ALA A 68 10.26 -5.74 -0.80
N GLU A 69 10.52 -5.99 -2.10
CA GLU A 69 11.69 -6.76 -2.55
C GLU A 69 13.01 -6.06 -2.23
N LYS A 70 13.03 -4.73 -2.37
CA LYS A 70 14.22 -3.91 -2.12
C LYS A 70 14.28 -3.39 -0.68
N SER A 71 13.25 -3.62 0.12
CA SER A 71 13.09 -3.05 1.47
C SER A 71 13.26 -1.52 1.48
N THR A 72 12.61 -0.84 0.53
CA THR A 72 12.67 0.62 0.40
C THR A 72 11.30 1.26 0.29
N TYR A 73 11.23 2.57 0.50
CA TYR A 73 10.05 3.37 0.17
C TYR A 73 10.45 4.73 -0.38
N VAL A 74 9.52 5.36 -1.11
CA VAL A 74 9.64 6.74 -1.57
C VAL A 74 8.39 7.52 -1.22
N VAL A 75 8.56 8.83 -1.00
CA VAL A 75 7.47 9.74 -0.66
C VAL A 75 7.11 10.60 -1.86
N ALA A 76 5.82 10.69 -2.19
CA ALA A 76 5.35 11.57 -3.25
C ALA A 76 3.99 12.19 -2.91
N GLN A 77 3.65 13.27 -3.63
CA GLN A 77 2.31 13.83 -3.55
C GLN A 77 1.33 12.95 -4.34
N ALA A 78 0.14 12.73 -3.78
CA ALA A 78 -0.97 12.06 -4.45
C ALA A 78 -1.21 12.69 -5.83
N GLY A 79 -1.32 11.84 -6.86
CA GLY A 79 -1.50 12.27 -8.25
C GLY A 79 -0.22 12.72 -8.97
N LYS A 80 0.95 12.73 -8.30
CA LYS A 80 2.26 12.87 -8.96
C LYS A 80 2.97 11.53 -9.02
N GLN A 81 3.57 11.20 -10.16
CA GLN A 81 4.42 10.02 -10.24
C GLN A 81 5.59 10.17 -9.24
N PRO A 82 5.84 9.18 -8.39
CA PRO A 82 7.03 9.19 -7.55
C PRO A 82 8.28 9.24 -8.44
N LYS A 83 9.21 10.14 -8.14
CA LYS A 83 10.52 10.15 -8.79
C LYS A 83 11.26 8.89 -8.31
N ALA A 84 11.72 8.07 -9.25
CA ALA A 84 12.65 7.00 -8.92
C ALA A 84 13.89 7.62 -8.27
N ALA A 85 14.29 7.08 -7.11
CA ALA A 85 15.57 7.36 -6.48
C ALA A 85 16.69 6.60 -7.20
#